data_AF-A0A838YUT9-F1
#
_entry.id   AF-A0A838YUT9-F1
#
_cell.length_a   1.000
_cell.length_b   1.000
_cell.length_c   1.000
_cell.angle_alpha   90.00
_cell.angle_beta   90.00
_cell.angle_gamma   90.00
#
_symmetry.space_group_name_H-M   'P 1'
#
loop_
_entity.id
_entity.type
_entity.pdbx_description
1 polymer ?
#
loop_
_entity_poly.entity_id
_entity_poly.type
_entity_poly.pdbx_seq_one_letter_code
_entity_poly.pdbx_strand_id
1 'polypeptide(L)'
;MVFILLLVIGIGITTALLGSIGFQFLTPINDIILSPLEQKCQLIANEGYKIHSIYPESNLDELPENDMKRMIYLDEKWMKECVSVLPADSIINIANNVDRKFSYGE
;
A
#
# COMPACT_ATOMS: atom_id res chain seq x y z
N MET A 1 36.59 25.04 -1.81
CA MET A 1 35.42 25.84 -2.25
C MET A 1 34.59 25.14 -3.32
N VAL A 2 35.18 24.36 -4.24
CA VAL A 2 34.44 23.56 -5.25
C VAL A 2 33.54 22.46 -4.65
N PHE A 3 33.98 21.83 -3.55
CA PHE A 3 33.28 20.69 -2.94
C PHE A 3 31.93 21.05 -2.29
N ILE A 4 31.79 22.27 -1.78
CA ILE A 4 30.55 22.74 -1.14
C ILE A 4 29.47 23.02 -2.19
N LEU A 5 29.86 23.51 -3.37
CA LEU A 5 28.93 23.80 -4.47
C LEU A 5 28.30 22.53 -5.06
N LEU A 6 29.06 21.44 -5.16
CA LEU A 6 28.54 20.14 -5.64
C LEU A 6 27.53 19.52 -4.67
N LEU A 7 27.72 19.72 -3.37
CA LEU A 7 26.84 19.19 -2.33
C LEU A 7 25.48 19.89 -2.34
N VAL A 8 25.46 21.20 -2.60
CA VAL A 8 24.21 22.00 -2.73
C VAL A 8 23.43 21.62 -3.99
N ILE A 9 24.11 21.34 -5.10
CA ILE A 9 23.44 20.89 -6.35
C ILE A 9 22.87 19.47 -6.17
N GLY A 10 23.61 18.57 -5.50
CA GLY A 10 23.13 17.21 -5.21
C GLY A 10 21.87 17.20 -4.33
N ILE A 11 21.80 18.08 -3.32
CA ILE A 11 20.62 18.24 -2.46
C ILE A 11 19.43 18.87 -3.21
N GLY A 12 19.70 19.79 -4.14
CA GLY A 12 18.63 20.40 -4.96
C GLY A 12 17.96 19.41 -5.92
N ILE A 13 18.70 18.42 -6.43
CA ILE A 13 18.17 17.40 -7.34
C ILE A 13 17.33 16.36 -6.59
N THR A 14 17.72 15.97 -5.36
CA THR A 14 16.93 15.03 -4.56
C THR A 14 15.62 15.65 -4.08
N THR A 15 15.60 16.93 -3.68
CA THR A 15 14.35 17.61 -3.30
C THR A 15 13.46 17.91 -4.49
N ALA A 16 14.01 18.20 -5.67
CA ALA A 16 13.23 18.37 -6.90
C ALA A 16 12.59 17.05 -7.36
N LEU A 17 13.31 15.92 -7.28
CA LEU A 17 12.77 14.61 -7.62
C LEU A 17 11.71 14.15 -6.61
N LEU A 18 11.91 14.36 -5.31
CA LEU A 18 10.86 14.10 -4.30
C LEU A 18 9.64 15.02 -4.49
N GLY A 19 9.84 16.26 -4.92
CA GLY A 19 8.74 17.20 -5.23
C GLY A 19 7.94 16.83 -6.48
N SER A 20 8.51 16.04 -7.39
CA SER A 20 7.84 15.56 -8.61
C SER A 20 7.01 14.29 -8.42
N ILE A 21 7.15 13.59 -7.29
CA ILE A 21 6.19 12.56 -6.85
C ILE A 21 5.04 13.29 -6.14
N GLY A 22 4.41 14.22 -6.85
CA GLY A 22 3.35 15.05 -6.33
C GLY A 22 2.13 14.19 -5.99
N PHE A 23 1.83 14.06 -4.70
CA PHE A 23 0.50 14.07 -4.06
C PHE A 23 -0.71 13.42 -4.75
N GLN A 24 -0.56 12.54 -5.75
CA GLN A 24 -1.68 11.78 -6.34
C GLN A 24 -2.36 10.86 -5.32
N PHE A 25 -1.73 10.64 -4.17
CA PHE A 25 -2.29 9.95 -3.00
C PHE A 25 -3.45 10.70 -2.33
N LEU A 26 -3.60 12.01 -2.56
CA LEU A 26 -4.58 12.86 -1.87
C LEU A 26 -5.84 13.19 -2.69
N THR A 27 -5.96 12.69 -3.93
CA THR A 27 -7.22 12.86 -4.67
C THR A 27 -8.31 11.96 -4.09
N PRO A 28 -9.48 12.51 -3.70
CA PRO A 28 -10.59 11.71 -3.19
C PRO A 28 -11.02 10.67 -4.24
N ILE A 29 -11.04 9.40 -3.85
CA ILE A 29 -11.37 8.24 -4.71
C ILE A 29 -12.90 8.09 -4.83
N ASN A 30 -13.65 9.19 -4.90
CA ASN A 30 -15.11 9.07 -4.87
C ASN A 30 -15.70 8.41 -6.13
N ASP A 31 -14.91 8.23 -7.21
CA ASP A 31 -15.39 7.62 -8.46
C ASP A 31 -14.35 6.73 -9.17
N ILE A 32 -13.43 6.04 -8.48
CA ILE A 32 -12.59 5.04 -9.17
C ILE A 32 -13.45 3.79 -9.39
N ILE A 33 -13.94 3.66 -10.63
CA ILE A 33 -14.55 2.42 -11.12
C ILE A 33 -13.44 1.37 -11.20
N LEU A 34 -13.23 0.66 -10.09
CA LEU A 34 -12.33 -0.48 -10.02
C LEU A 34 -12.77 -1.53 -11.02
N SER A 35 -11.82 -2.05 -11.80
CA SER A 35 -12.06 -3.25 -12.59
C SER A 35 -12.45 -4.42 -11.68
N PRO A 36 -13.12 -5.46 -12.21
CA PRO A 36 -13.50 -6.63 -11.39
C PRO A 36 -12.30 -7.27 -10.67
N LEU A 37 -11.12 -7.26 -11.30
CA LEU A 37 -9.89 -7.78 -10.70
C LEU A 37 -9.41 -6.87 -9.55
N GLU A 38 -9.40 -5.56 -9.74
CA GLU A 38 -9.02 -4.63 -8.68
C GLU A 38 -10.00 -4.67 -7.51
N GLN A 39 -11.30 -4.83 -7.75
CA GLN A 39 -12.30 -5.03 -6.68
C GLN A 39 -12.02 -6.29 -5.86
N LYS A 40 -11.70 -7.40 -6.54
CA LYS A 40 -11.32 -8.64 -5.87
C LYS A 40 -10.06 -8.46 -5.01
N CYS A 41 -9.06 -7.77 -5.55
CA CYS A 41 -7.82 -7.47 -4.83
C CYS A 41 -8.05 -6.52 -3.65
N GLN A 42 -8.95 -5.54 -3.78
CA GLN A 42 -9.38 -4.68 -2.69
C GLN A 42 -10.02 -5.50 -1.55
N LEU A 43 -10.83 -6.51 -1.87
CA LEU A 43 -11.42 -7.39 -0.85
C LEU A 43 -10.36 -8.22 -0.12
N ILE A 44 -9.40 -8.80 -0.86
CA ILE A 44 -8.27 -9.55 -0.26
C ILE A 44 -7.48 -8.64 0.69
N ALA A 45 -7.12 -7.44 0.24
CA ALA A 45 -6.35 -6.49 1.03
C ALA A 45 -7.13 -6.00 2.28
N ASN A 46 -8.43 -5.73 2.15
CA ASN A 46 -9.30 -5.39 3.28
C ASN A 46 -9.34 -6.51 4.34
N GLU A 47 -9.41 -7.78 3.91
CA GLU A 47 -9.42 -8.91 4.84
C GLU A 47 -8.08 -9.07 5.56
N GLY A 48 -6.95 -8.94 4.85
CA GLY A 48 -5.62 -8.99 5.46
C GLY A 48 -5.42 -7.86 6.47
N TYR A 49 -5.80 -6.64 6.09
CA TYR A 49 -5.68 -5.48 6.97
C TYR A 49 -6.59 -5.56 8.20
N LYS A 50 -7.76 -6.19 8.09
CA LYS A 50 -8.62 -6.44 9.26
C LYS A 50 -7.89 -7.25 10.32
N ILE A 51 -7.12 -8.26 9.93
CA ILE A 51 -6.36 -9.08 10.89
C ILE A 51 -5.24 -8.24 11.52
N HIS A 52 -4.51 -7.44 10.74
CA HIS A 52 -3.55 -6.47 11.28
C HIS A 52 -4.18 -5.47 12.25
N SER A 53 -5.41 -5.01 12.00
CA SER A 53 -6.10 -4.08 12.89
C SER A 53 -6.51 -4.71 14.23
N ILE A 54 -6.73 -6.04 14.26
CA ILE A 54 -7.03 -6.77 15.50
C ILE A 54 -5.74 -7.03 16.30
N TYR A 55 -4.62 -7.22 15.61
CA TYR A 55 -3.32 -7.58 16.19
C TYR A 55 -2.20 -6.62 15.73
N PRO A 56 -2.27 -5.32 16.10
CA PRO A 56 -1.40 -4.29 15.53
C PRO A 56 0.08 -4.45 15.91
N GLU A 57 0.38 -5.09 17.04
CA GLU A 57 1.73 -5.28 17.55
C GLU A 57 2.24 -6.73 17.41
N SER A 58 1.39 -7.63 16.90
CA SER A 58 1.73 -9.05 16.85
C SER A 58 2.51 -9.39 15.59
N ASN A 59 3.53 -10.22 15.76
CA ASN A 59 4.15 -10.91 14.66
C ASN A 59 3.27 -12.07 14.16
N LEU A 60 3.56 -12.59 12.96
CA LEU A 60 2.75 -13.63 12.32
C LEU A 60 2.64 -14.91 13.17
N ASP A 61 3.70 -15.27 13.89
CA ASP A 61 3.81 -16.44 14.77
C ASP A 61 3.13 -16.27 16.14
N GLU A 62 2.83 -15.01 16.51
CA GLU A 62 2.10 -14.67 17.73
C GLU A 62 0.57 -14.67 17.51
N LEU A 63 0.12 -14.75 16.26
CA LEU A 63 -1.30 -14.82 15.93
C LEU A 63 -1.91 -16.16 16.37
N PRO A 64 -3.21 -16.17 16.72
CA PRO A 64 -3.94 -17.43 16.85
C PRO A 64 -3.80 -18.26 15.57
N GLU A 65 -3.64 -19.58 15.71
CA GLU A 65 -3.31 -20.47 14.59
C GLU A 65 -4.24 -20.31 13.37
N ASN A 66 -5.53 -20.09 13.62
CA ASN A 66 -6.51 -19.86 12.57
C ASN A 66 -6.26 -18.55 11.80
N ASP A 67 -5.93 -17.47 12.50
CA ASP A 67 -5.67 -16.16 11.89
C ASP A 67 -4.31 -16.13 11.20
N MET A 68 -3.30 -16.81 11.76
CA MET A 68 -2.02 -17.05 11.08
C MET A 68 -2.22 -17.77 9.74
N LYS A 69 -2.95 -18.90 9.74
CA LYS A 69 -3.25 -19.64 8.50
C LYS A 69 -4.02 -18.78 7.50
N ARG A 70 -4.96 -17.96 7.99
CA ARG A 70 -5.73 -17.04 7.15
C ARG A 70 -4.85 -15.95 6.55
N MET A 71 -3.94 -15.35 7.31
CA MET A 71 -2.98 -14.35 6.82
C MET A 71 -2.10 -14.94 5.72
N ILE A 72 -1.50 -16.11 5.95
CA ILE A 72 -0.66 -16.79 4.94
C ILE A 72 -1.45 -17.04 3.66
N TYR A 73 -2.70 -17.50 3.78
CA TYR A 73 -3.57 -17.73 2.62
C TYR A 73 -3.89 -16.44 1.86
N LEU A 74 -4.17 -15.35 2.57
CA LEU A 74 -4.45 -14.04 1.96
C LEU A 74 -3.21 -13.46 1.28
N ASP A 75 -2.03 -13.59 1.89
CA ASP A 75 -0.75 -13.17 1.31
C ASP A 75 -0.45 -13.94 0.03
N GLU A 76 -0.62 -15.26 0.03
CA GLU A 76 -0.44 -16.07 -1.17
C GLU A 76 -1.37 -15.64 -2.31
N LYS A 77 -2.65 -15.39 -1.99
CA LYS A 77 -3.62 -14.88 -2.97
C LYS A 77 -3.25 -13.50 -3.46
N TRP A 78 -2.89 -12.60 -2.56
CA TRP A 78 -2.48 -11.25 -2.91
C TRP A 78 -1.30 -11.26 -3.88
N MET A 79 -0.26 -12.05 -3.58
CA MET A 79 0.91 -12.15 -4.45
C MET A 79 0.58 -12.79 -5.81
N LYS A 80 -0.14 -13.92 -5.82
CA LYS A 80 -0.41 -14.67 -7.05
C LYS A 80 -1.48 -14.02 -7.91
N GLU A 81 -2.54 -13.49 -7.32
CA GLU A 81 -3.73 -13.03 -8.04
C GLU A 81 -3.81 -11.51 -8.20
N CYS A 82 -3.00 -10.73 -7.47
CA CYS A 82 -3.03 -9.27 -7.53
C CYS A 82 -1.67 -8.71 -7.97
N VAL A 83 -0.62 -8.88 -7.17
CA VAL A 83 0.69 -8.24 -7.41
C VAL A 83 1.33 -8.76 -8.72
N SER A 84 1.13 -10.03 -9.07
CA SER A 84 1.71 -10.60 -10.29
C SER A 84 1.02 -10.15 -11.59
N VAL A 85 -0.17 -9.55 -11.52
CA VAL A 85 -1.03 -9.27 -12.69
C VAL A 85 -1.43 -7.81 -12.83
N LEU A 86 -1.58 -7.08 -11.71
CA LEU A 86 -2.00 -5.68 -11.72
C LEU A 86 -0.80 -4.75 -11.92
N PRO A 87 -1.01 -3.59 -12.58
CA PRO A 87 -0.02 -2.52 -12.58
C PRO A 87 0.33 -2.06 -11.17
N ALA A 88 1.55 -1.57 -10.98
CA ALA A 88 2.02 -1.06 -9.68
C ALA A 88 1.11 0.06 -9.13
N ASP A 89 0.64 0.97 -9.99
CA ASP A 89 -0.24 2.06 -9.59
C ASP A 89 -1.58 1.54 -9.03
N SER A 90 -2.15 0.48 -9.61
CA SER A 90 -3.37 -0.15 -9.08
C SER A 90 -3.13 -0.78 -7.71
N ILE A 91 -1.98 -1.46 -7.53
CA ILE A 91 -1.61 -2.07 -6.24
C ILE A 91 -1.43 -1.00 -5.15
N ILE A 92 -0.72 0.08 -5.47
CA ILE A 92 -0.52 1.21 -4.57
C ILE A 92 -1.87 1.85 -4.21
N ASN A 93 -2.72 2.08 -5.21
CA ASN A 93 -4.04 2.67 -5.00
C ASN A 93 -4.93 1.81 -4.08
N ILE A 94 -4.92 0.48 -4.27
CA ILE A 94 -5.64 -0.45 -3.40
C ILE A 94 -5.10 -0.34 -1.96
N ALA A 95 -3.78 -0.42 -1.77
CA ALA A 95 -3.17 -0.35 -0.44
C ALA A 95 -3.52 0.95 0.30
N ASN A 96 -3.44 2.10 -0.38
CA ASN A 96 -3.83 3.39 0.18
C ASN A 96 -5.32 3.46 0.52
N ASN A 97 -6.17 2.88 -0.33
CA ASN A 97 -7.61 2.88 -0.09
C ASN A 97 -7.98 2.02 1.13
N VAL A 98 -7.30 0.88 1.32
CA VAL A 98 -7.47 0.07 2.52
C VAL A 98 -7.03 0.85 3.76
N ASP A 99 -5.82 1.40 3.76
CA ASP A 99 -5.32 2.16 4.90
C ASP A 99 -6.25 3.32 5.24
N ARG A 100 -6.68 4.10 4.23
CA ARG A 100 -7.58 5.23 4.44
C ARG A 100 -8.93 4.79 5.04
N LYS A 101 -9.50 3.69 4.55
CA LYS A 101 -10.75 3.14 5.06
C LYS A 101 -10.66 2.74 6.53
N PHE A 102 -9.57 2.09 6.93
CA PHE A 102 -9.41 1.67 8.32
C PHE A 102 -8.98 2.81 9.25
N SER A 103 -8.13 3.72 8.77
CA SER A 103 -7.60 4.84 9.55
C SER A 103 -8.61 5.97 9.72
N TYR A 104 -9.49 6.21 8.72
CA TYR A 104 -10.41 7.35 8.70
C TYR A 104 -11.89 6.97 8.55
N GLY A 105 -12.22 5.69 8.36
CA GLY A 105 -13.61 5.21 8.29
C GLY A 105 -14.32 5.49 6.96
N GLU A 106 -13.57 5.79 5.89
CA GLU A 106 -14.07 6.06 4.53
C GLU A 106 -14.40 4.81 3.71
#